data_AF-A0A349JTY7-F1
#
_entry.id   AF-A0A349JTY7-F1
#
_cell.length_a   1.000
_cell.length_b   1.000
_cell.length_c   1.000
_cell.angle_alpha   90.00
_cell.angle_beta   90.00
_cell.angle_gamma   90.00
#
_symmetry.space_group_name_H-M   'P 1'
#
loop_
_entity.id
_entity.type
_entity.pdbx_description
1 polymer ?
#
loop_
_entity_poly.entity_id
_entity_poly.type
_entity_poly.pdbx_seq_one_letter_code
_entity_poly.pdbx_strand_id
1 'polypeptide(L)'
;ETTGLSTQEDRIIEMAILRVSPQGDVMERVRRFNPGHPIDPGARAVHGISDEDLADEAPFAARAKSLFDLMDPCDLGGFNIRRFDLPMLIAEFKRADL
;
A
#
# COMPACT_ATOMS: atom_id res chain seq x y z
N GLU A 1 -0.65 -5.14 2.84
CA GLU A 1 -1.28 -6.28 2.12
C GLU A 1 -1.48 -5.99 0.65
N THR A 2 -1.42 -7.03 -0.17
CA THR A 2 -1.45 -6.95 -1.64
C THR A 2 -2.35 -8.02 -2.25
N THR A 3 -2.78 -7.85 -3.50
CA THR A 3 -3.56 -8.85 -4.23
C THR A 3 -2.81 -10.15 -4.51
N GLY A 4 -1.47 -10.13 -4.44
CA GLY A 4 -0.59 -11.24 -4.77
C GLY A 4 0.89 -10.88 -4.53
N LEU A 5 1.81 -11.65 -5.12
CA LEU A 5 3.25 -11.54 -4.88
C LEU A 5 4.06 -10.86 -6.00
N SER A 6 3.42 -10.50 -7.12
CA SER A 6 4.07 -9.85 -8.25
C SER A 6 4.21 -8.34 -8.02
N THR A 7 5.42 -7.84 -7.86
CA THR A 7 5.66 -6.40 -7.67
C THR A 7 5.33 -5.53 -8.89
N GLN A 8 5.08 -6.15 -10.04
CA GLN A 8 4.77 -5.47 -11.30
C GLN A 8 3.28 -5.52 -11.65
N GLU A 9 2.60 -6.61 -11.31
CA GLU A 9 1.21 -6.86 -11.72
C GLU A 9 0.22 -6.69 -10.58
N ASP A 10 0.60 -7.07 -9.35
CA ASP A 10 -0.30 -6.99 -8.20
C ASP A 10 -0.45 -5.57 -7.68
N ARG A 11 -1.49 -5.38 -6.86
CA ARG A 11 -1.89 -4.10 -6.29
C ARG A 11 -1.83 -4.10 -4.77
N ILE A 12 -1.59 -2.93 -4.20
CA ILE A 12 -1.70 -2.71 -2.76
C ILE A 12 -3.18 -2.60 -2.39
N ILE A 13 -3.63 -3.41 -1.42
CA ILE A 13 -5.02 -3.41 -0.95
C ILE A 13 -5.16 -2.89 0.49
N GLU A 14 -4.10 -2.97 1.29
CA GLU A 14 -4.05 -2.36 2.61
C GLU A 14 -2.64 -1.87 2.90
N MET A 15 -2.53 -0.66 3.46
CA MET A 15 -1.28 -0.04 3.86
C MET A 15 -1.42 0.53 5.26
N ALA A 16 -0.53 0.11 6.15
CA ALA A 16 -0.33 0.71 7.46
C ALA A 16 0.97 1.52 7.45
N ILE A 17 0.88 2.81 7.78
CA ILE A 17 2.02 3.72 7.87
C ILE A 17 2.16 4.17 9.32
N LEU A 18 3.37 4.01 9.86
CA LEU A 18 3.83 4.67 11.07
C LEU A 18 4.89 5.70 10.67
N ARG A 19 4.61 6.98 10.91
CA ARG A 19 5.59 8.06 10.74
C ARG A 19 6.00 8.57 12.10
N VAL A 20 7.30 8.55 12.37
CA VAL A 20 7.89 9.05 13.62
C VAL A 20 8.68 10.31 13.31
N SER A 21 8.35 11.42 13.98
CA SER A 21 9.12 12.67 13.83
C SER A 21 10.44 12.59 14.59
N PRO A 22 11.45 13.43 14.26
CA PRO A 22 12.67 13.54 15.06
C PRO A 22 12.42 13.92 16.52
N GLN A 23 11.28 14.54 16.82
CA GLN A 23 10.85 14.93 18.16
C GLN A 23 10.13 13.79 18.91
N GLY A 24 9.84 12.68 18.23
CA GLY A 24 9.19 11.49 18.81
C GLY A 24 7.68 11.42 18.64
N ASP A 25 7.06 12.37 17.92
CA ASP A 25 5.64 12.30 17.61
C ASP A 25 5.36 11.15 16.65
N VAL A 26 4.31 10.38 16.92
CA VAL A 26 3.91 9.23 16.09
C VAL A 26 2.59 9.54 15.39
N MET A 27 2.59 9.42 14.07
CA MET A 27 1.38 9.38 13.27
C MET A 27 1.16 7.95 12.79
N GLU A 28 -0.03 7.42 13.07
CA GLU A 28 -0.48 6.12 12.58
C GLU A 28 -1.61 6.29 11.59
N ARG A 29 -1.55 5.54 10.49
CA ARG A 29 -2.62 5.53 9.50
C ARG A 29 -2.71 4.17 8.82
N VAL A 30 -3.88 3.54 8.89
CA VAL A 30 -4.22 2.35 8.12
C VAL A 30 -5.21 2.75 7.03
N ARG A 31 -4.98 2.28 5.80
CA ARG A 31 -5.84 2.56 4.65
C ARG A 31 -6.01 1.30 3.83
N ARG A 32 -7.24 1.09 3.34
CA ARG A 32 -7.57 0.10 2.33
C ARG A 32 -7.80 0.75 0.99
N PHE A 33 -7.64 -0.03 -0.07
CA PHE A 33 -7.79 0.43 -1.45
C PHE A 33 -8.53 -0.60 -2.27
N ASN A 34 -9.39 -0.14 -3.17
CA ASN A 34 -9.96 -1.00 -4.20
C ASN A 34 -8.91 -1.24 -5.31
N PRO A 35 -8.45 -2.48 -5.53
CA PRO A 35 -7.42 -2.79 -6.53
C PRO A 35 -7.94 -2.77 -7.97
N GLY A 36 -9.26 -2.74 -8.18
CA GLY A 36 -9.89 -2.81 -9.50
C GLY A 36 -9.79 -4.18 -10.18
N HIS A 37 -9.28 -5.20 -9.50
CA HIS A 37 -9.21 -6.59 -9.98
C HIS A 37 -9.20 -7.59 -8.81
N PRO A 38 -9.46 -8.88 -9.06
CA PRO A 38 -9.55 -9.89 -8.00
C PRO A 38 -8.25 -10.10 -7.23
N ILE A 39 -8.37 -10.39 -5.93
CA ILE A 39 -7.30 -10.86 -5.04
C ILE A 39 -7.00 -12.35 -5.32
N ASP A 40 -5.73 -12.73 -5.37
CA ASP A 40 -5.32 -14.12 -5.43
C ASP A 40 -5.82 -14.92 -4.21
N PRO A 41 -6.44 -16.10 -4.40
CA PRO A 41 -6.97 -16.89 -3.29
C PRO A 41 -5.92 -17.24 -2.22
N GLY A 42 -4.66 -17.43 -2.61
CA GLY A 42 -3.54 -17.68 -1.71
C GLY A 42 -3.20 -16.46 -0.86
N ALA A 43 -3.21 -15.26 -1.45
CA ALA A 43 -3.05 -14.01 -0.70
C ALA A 43 -4.21 -13.82 0.30
N ARG A 44 -5.45 -13.98 -0.15
CA ARG A 44 -6.65 -13.93 0.71
C ARG A 44 -6.58 -14.92 1.86
N ALA A 45 -6.08 -16.14 1.63
CA ALA A 45 -5.94 -17.15 2.68
C ALA A 45 -4.93 -16.74 3.78
N VAL A 46 -3.97 -15.87 3.47
CA VAL A 46 -2.96 -15.37 4.41
C VAL A 46 -3.45 -14.14 5.18
N HIS A 47 -3.90 -13.10 4.49
CA HIS A 47 -4.26 -11.82 5.14
C HIS A 47 -5.76 -11.69 5.46
N GLY A 48 -6.62 -12.55 4.90
CA GLY A 48 -8.05 -12.62 5.24
C GLY A 48 -8.94 -11.51 4.65
N ILE A 49 -8.42 -10.69 3.73
CA ILE A 49 -9.16 -9.58 3.10
C ILE A 49 -9.77 -10.11 1.79
N SER A 50 -11.07 -9.88 1.61
CA SER A 50 -11.82 -10.30 0.43
C SER A 50 -12.04 -9.14 -0.55
N ASP A 51 -12.40 -9.47 -1.79
CA ASP A 51 -12.78 -8.46 -2.79
C ASP A 51 -13.99 -7.64 -2.33
N GLU A 52 -14.92 -8.28 -1.61
CA GLU A 52 -16.11 -7.62 -1.06
C GLU A 52 -15.76 -6.59 0.02
N ASP A 53 -14.72 -6.83 0.83
CA ASP A 53 -14.27 -5.89 1.87
C ASP A 53 -13.71 -4.58 1.28
N LEU A 54 -13.36 -4.57 0.00
CA LEU A 54 -12.68 -3.47 -0.69
C LEU A 54 -13.57 -2.81 -1.76
N ALA A 55 -14.79 -3.31 -1.98
CA ALA A 55 -15.65 -2.88 -3.08
C ALA A 55 -15.93 -1.36 -3.05
N ASP A 56 -16.17 -0.81 -1.86
CA ASP A 56 -16.50 0.60 -1.65
C ASP A 56 -15.26 1.50 -1.36
N GLU A 57 -14.06 0.91 -1.31
CA GLU A 57 -12.84 1.66 -1.05
C GLU A 57 -12.38 2.47 -2.27
N ALA A 58 -11.70 3.58 -2.03
CA ALA A 58 -11.11 4.36 -3.12
C ALA A 58 -9.91 3.61 -3.74
N PRO A 59 -9.63 3.76 -5.04
CA PRO A 59 -8.41 3.22 -5.63
C PRO A 59 -7.17 3.93 -5.07
N PHE A 60 -6.00 3.28 -5.12
CA PHE A 60 -4.73 3.85 -4.66
C PHE A 60 -4.48 5.26 -5.25
N ALA A 61 -4.71 5.42 -6.56
CA ALA A 61 -4.51 6.67 -7.29
C ALA A 61 -5.27 7.86 -6.67
N ALA A 62 -6.44 7.64 -6.06
CA ALA A 62 -7.22 8.71 -5.43
C ALA A 62 -6.53 9.30 -4.19
N ARG A 63 -5.53 8.60 -3.62
CA ARG A 63 -4.78 9.01 -2.43
C ARG A 63 -3.28 9.15 -2.69
N ALA A 64 -2.80 8.75 -3.86
CA ALA A 64 -1.38 8.68 -4.21
C ALA A 64 -0.64 9.97 -3.89
N LYS A 65 -1.11 11.14 -4.37
CA LYS A 65 -0.42 12.41 -4.10
C LYS A 65 -0.23 12.69 -2.61
N SER A 66 -1.27 12.48 -1.81
CA SER A 66 -1.20 12.71 -0.36
C SER A 66 -0.28 11.73 0.38
N LEU A 67 -0.19 10.49 -0.12
CA LEU A 67 0.71 9.47 0.41
C LEU A 67 2.16 9.78 0.02
N PHE A 68 2.39 10.20 -1.22
CA PHE A 68 3.70 10.63 -1.71
C PHE A 68 4.22 11.78 -0.85
N ASP A 69 3.43 12.85 -0.68
CA ASP A 69 3.83 14.04 0.09
C ASP A 69 4.11 13.72 1.57
N LEU A 70 3.40 12.71 2.12
CA LEU A 70 3.63 12.23 3.48
C LEU A 70 4.98 11.50 3.61
N MET A 71 5.38 10.75 2.57
CA MET A 71 6.54 9.85 2.59
C MET A 71 7.82 10.47 2.02
N ASP A 72 7.72 11.41 1.07
CA ASP A 72 8.86 12.07 0.41
C ASP A 72 9.93 12.63 1.37
N PRO A 73 9.60 13.28 2.50
CA PRO A 73 10.61 13.78 3.42
C PRO A 73 11.15 12.71 4.39
N CYS A 74 10.76 11.45 4.26
CA CYS A 74 11.05 10.40 5.24
C CYS A 74 12.00 9.33 4.69
N ASP A 75 12.88 8.82 5.56
CA ASP A 75 13.50 7.52 5.33
C ASP A 75 12.45 6.41 5.51
N LEU A 76 12.43 5.45 4.59
CA LEU A 76 11.49 4.33 4.64
C LEU A 76 12.10 3.11 5.32
N GLY A 77 11.41 2.59 6.33
CA GLY A 77 11.81 1.40 7.09
C GLY A 77 10.69 0.35 7.13
N GLY A 78 11.07 -0.92 7.08
CA GLY A 78 10.13 -2.04 7.15
C GLY A 78 10.81 -3.39 6.97
N PHE A 79 10.13 -4.45 7.39
CA PHE A 79 10.62 -5.81 7.16
C PHE A 79 10.54 -6.15 5.67
N ASN A 80 11.63 -6.64 5.08
CA ASN A 80 11.72 -6.99 3.65
C ASN A 80 11.39 -5.84 2.67
N ILE A 81 11.36 -4.59 3.14
CA ILE A 81 10.90 -3.42 2.38
C ILE A 81 11.59 -3.26 1.03
N ARG A 82 12.91 -3.51 0.96
CA ARG A 82 13.69 -3.35 -0.28
C ARG A 82 13.32 -4.35 -1.36
N ARG A 83 12.83 -5.54 -1.00
CA ARG A 83 12.54 -6.62 -1.96
C ARG A 83 11.09 -6.64 -2.40
N PHE A 84 10.18 -6.12 -1.59
CA PHE A 84 8.74 -6.25 -1.83
C PHE A 84 8.01 -4.92 -1.76
N ASP A 85 7.89 -4.32 -0.56
CA ASP A 85 7.03 -3.17 -0.34
C ASP A 85 7.47 -1.92 -1.13
N LEU A 86 8.78 -1.65 -1.21
CA LEU A 86 9.28 -0.51 -1.97
C LEU A 86 9.04 -0.68 -3.48
N PRO A 87 9.36 -1.83 -4.11
CA PRO A 87 8.93 -2.11 -5.49
C PRO A 87 7.41 -1.98 -5.70
N MET A 88 6.58 -2.48 -4.77
CA MET A 88 5.11 -2.34 -4.84
C MET A 88 4.69 -0.86 -4.83
N LEU A 89 5.23 -0.08 -3.90
CA LEU A 89 4.96 1.35 -3.78
C LEU A 89 5.36 2.10 -5.05
N ILE A 90 6.54 1.84 -5.59
CA ILE A 90 7.03 2.45 -6.84
C ILE A 90 6.08 2.12 -8.00
N ALA A 91 5.66 0.85 -8.11
CA ALA A 91 4.72 0.45 -9.15
C ALA A 91 3.37 1.15 -9.01
N GLU A 92 2.83 1.29 -7.80
CA GLU A 92 1.57 2.00 -7.55
C GLU A 92 1.66 3.49 -7.82
N PHE A 93 2.73 4.16 -7.40
CA PHE A 93 2.95 5.58 -7.72
C PHE A 93 3.08 5.81 -9.22
N LYS A 94 3.84 4.95 -9.91
CA LYS A 94 3.97 5.02 -11.37
C LYS A 94 2.63 4.84 -12.09
N ARG A 95 1.75 3.95 -11.61
CA ARG A 95 0.38 3.79 -12.15
C ARG A 95 -0.52 4.99 -11.87
N ALA A 96 -0.17 5.81 -10.88
CA ALA A 96 -0.85 7.04 -10.52
C ALA A 96 -0.16 8.31 -11.09
N ASP A 97 0.75 8.14 -12.06
CA ASP A 97 1.50 9.22 -12.72
C ASP A 97 2.35 10.08 -11.76
N LEU A 98 2.94 9.46 -10.73
CA LEU A 98 3.88 10.06 -9.76
C LEU A 98 5.26 9.39 -9.78
#